data_AF-A0A837HM58-F1
#
_entry.id   AF-A0A837HM58-F1
#
_cell.length_a   1.000
_cell.length_b   1.000
_cell.length_c   1.000
_cell.angle_alpha   90.00
_cell.angle_beta   90.00
_cell.angle_gamma   90.00
#
_symmetry.space_group_name_H-M   'P 1'
#
loop_
_entity.id
_entity.type
_entity.pdbx_description
1 polymer ?
#
loop_
_entity_poly.entity_id
_entity_poly.type
_entity_poly.pdbx_seq_one_letter_code
_entity_poly.pdbx_strand_id
1 'polypeptide(L)'
;MNFFKIENIKLKLKYFFSQEFFRSALIQWVMICAFFVNLANWGAIAYFIRPVDFPIILHYNVYFGVDVIGAWWQMYFLPLIGLVILCVNAVLGYLFYQQKERIVAHLLMLATFIVQICITIAVSSLLLINY
;
A
#
# COMPACT_ATOMS: atom_id res chain seq x y z
N MET A 1 -16.22 33.65 -3.10
CA MET A 1 -16.86 32.41 -3.61
C MET A 1 -16.04 31.12 -3.37
N ASN A 2 -15.04 31.09 -2.47
CA ASN A 2 -14.18 29.91 -2.23
C ASN A 2 -14.34 29.25 -0.84
N PHE A 3 -14.97 29.90 0.14
CA PHE A 3 -15.09 29.36 1.50
C PHE A 3 -16.13 28.22 1.61
N PHE A 4 -17.27 28.36 0.93
CA PHE A 4 -18.39 27.39 0.99
C PHE A 4 -18.04 26.00 0.43
N LYS A 5 -17.06 25.92 -0.50
CA LYS A 5 -16.63 24.66 -1.11
C LYS A 5 -15.73 23.85 -0.17
N ILE A 6 -14.92 24.52 0.65
CA ILE A 6 -13.99 23.90 1.60
C ILE A 6 -14.76 23.31 2.79
N GLU A 7 -15.78 24.01 3.29
CA GLU A 7 -16.66 23.48 4.34
C GLU A 7 -17.44 22.25 3.88
N ASN A 8 -17.96 22.26 2.66
CA ASN A 8 -18.63 21.09 2.08
C ASN A 8 -17.69 19.88 1.96
N ILE A 9 -16.42 20.08 1.60
CA ILE A 9 -15.42 19.00 1.55
C ILE A 9 -15.13 18.47 2.95
N LYS A 10 -14.94 19.34 3.95
CA LYS A 10 -14.73 18.93 5.35
C LYS A 10 -15.93 18.19 5.91
N LEU A 11 -17.15 18.63 5.60
CA LEU A 11 -18.37 17.94 6.00
C LEU A 11 -18.47 16.56 5.33
N LYS A 12 -18.20 16.46 4.02
CA LYS A 12 -18.15 15.17 3.31
C LYS A 12 -17.09 14.24 3.90
N LEU A 13 -15.93 14.77 4.32
CA LEU A 13 -14.85 14.06 5.02
C LEU A 13 -15.22 13.63 6.45
N LYS A 14 -16.02 14.44 7.16
CA LYS A 14 -16.50 14.10 8.49
C LYS A 14 -17.58 13.00 8.43
N TYR A 15 -18.48 13.09 7.44
CA TYR A 15 -19.39 12.00 7.09
C TYR A 15 -18.65 10.77 6.56
N PHE A 16 -17.51 10.94 5.88
CA PHE A 16 -16.62 9.86 5.43
C PHE A 16 -16.10 9.02 6.60
N PHE A 17 -15.63 9.67 7.67
CA PHE A 17 -15.17 8.98 8.89
C PHE A 17 -16.31 8.42 9.76
N SER A 18 -17.53 8.95 9.62
CA SER A 18 -18.66 8.61 10.50
C SER A 18 -19.57 7.48 9.96
N GLN A 19 -19.22 6.83 8.85
CA GLN A 19 -20.02 5.74 8.27
C GLN A 19 -19.69 4.37 8.87
N GLU A 20 -20.67 3.46 8.90
CA GLU A 20 -20.54 2.08 9.43
C GLU A 20 -19.38 1.26 8.83
N PHE A 21 -18.82 1.69 7.71
CA PHE A 21 -17.59 1.13 7.12
C PHE A 21 -16.41 1.16 8.10
N PHE A 22 -16.18 2.29 8.78
CA PHE A 22 -15.16 2.41 9.82
C PHE A 22 -15.61 1.84 11.16
N ARG A 23 -16.86 1.35 11.28
CA ARG A 23 -17.34 0.74 12.52
C ARG A 23 -16.98 -0.74 12.61
N SER A 24 -16.63 -1.37 11.49
CA SER A 24 -16.09 -2.73 11.48
C SER A 24 -14.64 -2.71 11.98
N ALA A 25 -14.45 -3.19 13.22
CA ALA A 25 -13.12 -3.28 13.83
C ALA A 25 -12.14 -4.04 12.93
N LEU A 26 -12.60 -5.08 12.22
CA LEU A 26 -11.76 -5.87 11.32
C LEU A 26 -11.18 -5.03 10.18
N ILE A 27 -12.00 -4.22 9.50
CA ILE A 27 -11.55 -3.38 8.39
C ILE A 27 -10.54 -2.35 8.87
N GLN A 28 -10.80 -1.71 10.01
CA GLN A 28 -9.87 -0.76 10.62
C GLN A 28 -8.53 -1.42 10.98
N TRP A 29 -8.57 -2.57 11.66
CA TRP A 29 -7.35 -3.29 12.04
C TRP A 29 -6.54 -3.70 10.81
N VAL A 30 -7.19 -4.22 9.75
CA VAL A 30 -6.50 -4.58 8.50
C VAL A 30 -5.90 -3.36 7.83
N MET A 31 -6.60 -2.23 7.74
CA MET A 31 -6.05 -0.99 7.17
C MET A 31 -4.83 -0.50 7.95
N ILE A 32 -4.93 -0.48 9.29
CA ILE A 32 -3.84 -0.05 10.17
C ILE A 32 -2.64 -0.98 10.03
N CYS A 33 -2.84 -2.30 10.14
CA CYS A 33 -1.79 -3.29 9.94
C CYS A 33 -1.14 -3.16 8.55
N ALA A 34 -1.93 -3.06 7.48
CA ALA A 34 -1.43 -2.94 6.11
C ALA A 34 -0.63 -1.64 5.90
N PHE A 35 -1.04 -0.54 6.51
CA PHE A 35 -0.30 0.71 6.50
C PHE A 35 1.04 0.58 7.24
N PHE A 36 1.06 0.00 8.44
CA PHE A 36 2.30 -0.20 9.19
C PHE A 36 3.25 -1.18 8.50
N VAL A 37 2.74 -2.25 7.89
CA VAL A 37 3.55 -3.17 7.09
C VAL A 37 4.18 -2.45 5.89
N ASN A 38 3.41 -1.61 5.20
CA ASN A 38 3.95 -0.83 4.09
C ASN A 38 5.04 0.16 4.53
N LEU A 39 4.84 0.82 5.68
CA LEU A 39 5.81 1.73 6.28
C LEU A 39 7.06 0.98 6.75
N ALA A 40 6.90 -0.22 7.31
CA ALA A 40 8.01 -1.10 7.65
C ALA A 40 8.82 -1.51 6.41
N ASN A 41 8.18 -1.77 5.27
CA ASN A 41 8.89 -2.04 4.01
C ASN A 41 9.72 -0.83 3.56
N TRP A 42 9.22 0.41 3.69
CA TRP A 42 10.02 1.61 3.42
C TRP A 42 11.23 1.70 4.36
N GLY A 43 11.00 1.47 5.66
CA GLY A 43 12.05 1.48 6.67
C GLY A 43 13.12 0.41 6.43
N ALA A 44 12.70 -0.80 6.03
CA ALA A 44 13.60 -1.89 5.70
C ALA A 44 14.50 -1.52 4.50
N ILE A 45 13.93 -1.00 3.42
CA ILE A 45 14.70 -0.53 2.25
C ILE A 45 15.68 0.56 2.68
N ALA A 46 15.24 1.56 3.45
CA ALA A 46 16.09 2.66 3.90
C ALA A 46 17.21 2.23 4.86
N TYR A 47 17.01 1.17 5.64
CA TYR A 47 18.01 0.66 6.58
C TYR A 47 19.06 -0.22 5.89
N PHE A 48 18.62 -1.12 5.01
CA PHE A 48 19.51 -2.09 4.35
C PHE A 48 20.18 -1.55 3.09
N ILE A 49 19.48 -0.71 2.31
CA ILE A 49 20.02 -0.17 1.06
C ILE A 49 20.56 1.23 1.30
N ARG A 50 21.89 1.33 1.24
CA ARG A 50 22.57 2.62 1.25
C ARG A 50 22.55 3.24 -0.15
N PRO A 51 22.58 4.58 -0.27
CA PRO A 51 22.75 5.24 -1.55
C PRO A 51 24.08 4.82 -2.15
N VAL A 52 24.02 4.18 -3.32
CA VAL A 52 25.18 3.73 -4.07
C VAL A 52 25.09 4.26 -5.50
N ASP A 53 26.24 4.64 -6.06
CA ASP A 53 26.31 5.17 -7.43
C ASP A 53 26.34 4.06 -8.49
N PHE A 54 26.47 2.80 -8.08
CA PHE A 54 26.40 1.64 -8.97
C PHE A 54 24.99 1.03 -8.99
N PRO A 55 24.57 0.45 -10.13
CA PRO A 55 23.26 -0.16 -10.24
C PRO A 55 23.15 -1.41 -9.36
N ILE A 56 22.01 -1.56 -8.69
CA ILE A 56 21.64 -2.70 -7.86
C ILE A 56 20.70 -3.65 -8.61
N ILE A 57 20.60 -4.90 -8.14
CA ILE A 57 19.74 -5.92 -8.74
C ILE A 57 18.29 -5.63 -8.33
N LEU A 58 17.43 -5.36 -9.30
CA LEU A 58 15.99 -5.10 -9.08
C LEU A 58 15.12 -6.29 -9.46
N HIS A 59 15.64 -7.21 -10.26
CA HIS A 59 14.93 -8.45 -10.59
C HIS A 59 15.93 -9.57 -10.87
N TYR A 60 15.64 -10.73 -10.28
CA TYR A 60 16.40 -11.95 -10.48
C TYR A 60 15.47 -13.07 -10.97
N ASN A 61 15.83 -13.70 -12.08
CA ASN A 61 15.18 -14.86 -12.62
C ASN A 61 16.04 -16.10 -12.33
N VAL A 62 15.43 -17.18 -11.83
CA VAL A 62 16.15 -18.43 -11.53
C VAL A 62 16.80 -19.05 -12.78
N TYR A 63 16.21 -18.87 -13.96
CA TYR A 63 16.70 -19.44 -15.22
C TYR A 63 17.72 -18.54 -15.94
N PHE A 64 17.56 -17.22 -15.87
CA PHE A 64 18.36 -16.26 -16.64
C PHE A 64 19.33 -15.43 -15.79
N GLY A 65 19.27 -15.54 -14.46
CA GLY A 65 20.05 -14.73 -13.53
C GLY A 65 19.49 -13.32 -13.36
N VAL A 66 20.38 -12.34 -13.21
CA VAL A 66 20.02 -10.92 -13.08
C VAL A 66 19.49 -10.40 -14.41
N ASP A 67 18.22 -10.00 -14.44
CA ASP A 67 17.53 -9.54 -15.65
C ASP A 67 17.28 -8.02 -15.62
N VAL A 68 17.06 -7.45 -14.43
CA VAL A 68 16.88 -6.01 -14.26
C VAL A 68 17.84 -5.47 -13.22
N ILE A 69 18.65 -4.51 -13.64
CA ILE A 69 19.51 -3.68 -12.80
C ILE A 69 19.06 -2.23 -12.89
N GLY A 70 19.16 -1.51 -11.78
CA GLY A 70 18.76 -0.10 -11.76
C GLY A 70 19.20 0.61 -10.50
N ALA A 71 18.73 1.84 -10.35
CA ALA A 71 19.16 2.67 -9.24
C ALA A 71 18.48 2.26 -7.93
N TRP A 72 19.16 2.47 -6.80
CA TRP A 72 18.68 2.11 -5.46
C TRP A 72 17.29 2.67 -5.12
N TRP A 73 16.98 3.87 -5.61
CA TRP A 73 15.70 4.53 -5.36
C TRP A 73 14.52 3.83 -6.05
N GLN A 74 14.77 2.99 -7.06
CA GLN A 74 13.71 2.26 -7.76
C GLN A 74 13.09 1.17 -6.87
N MET A 75 13.78 0.73 -5.81
CA MET A 75 13.21 -0.25 -4.89
C MET A 75 12.01 0.32 -4.09
N TYR A 76 11.96 1.64 -3.89
CA TYR A 76 10.83 2.31 -3.22
C TYR A 76 9.53 2.28 -4.04
N PHE A 77 9.59 1.96 -5.33
CA PHE A 77 8.38 1.81 -6.14
C PHE A 77 7.49 0.67 -5.66
N LEU A 78 8.06 -0.45 -5.19
CA LEU A 78 7.27 -1.59 -4.72
C LEU A 78 6.33 -1.20 -3.58
N PRO A 79 6.82 -0.65 -2.46
CA PRO A 79 5.93 -0.27 -1.39
C PRO A 79 5.10 0.98 -1.73
N LEU A 80 5.54 1.87 -2.63
CA LEU A 80 4.68 2.94 -3.16
C LEU A 80 3.45 2.37 -3.88
N ILE A 81 3.62 1.35 -4.73
CA ILE A 81 2.51 0.65 -5.40
C ILE A 81 1.59 0.02 -4.35
N GLY A 82 2.14 -0.59 -3.30
CA GLY A 82 1.36 -1.13 -2.19
C GLY A 82 0.50 -0.07 -1.48
N LEU A 83 1.05 1.12 -1.26
CA LEU A 83 0.33 2.24 -0.66
C LEU A 83 -0.80 2.71 -1.59
N VAL A 84 -0.53 2.83 -2.90
CA VAL A 84 -1.56 3.19 -3.89
C VAL A 84 -2.69 2.16 -3.91
N ILE A 85 -2.39 0.86 -3.92
CA ILE A 85 -3.41 -0.20 -3.89
C ILE A 85 -4.23 -0.12 -2.60
N LEU A 86 -3.59 0.08 -1.44
CA LEU A 86 -4.27 0.28 -0.17
C LEU A 86 -5.23 1.48 -0.22
N CYS A 87 -4.78 2.63 -0.75
CA CYS A 87 -5.63 3.81 -0.90
C CYS A 87 -6.80 3.56 -1.86
N VAL A 88 -6.55 2.97 -3.02
CA VAL A 88 -7.59 2.68 -4.02
C VAL A 88 -8.63 1.70 -3.47
N ASN A 89 -8.20 0.60 -2.85
CA ASN A 89 -9.12 -0.37 -2.27
C ASN A 89 -9.89 0.18 -1.07
N ALA A 90 -9.28 1.06 -0.27
CA ALA A 90 -10.00 1.75 0.81
C ALA A 90 -11.09 2.68 0.26
N VAL A 91 -10.79 3.45 -0.80
CA VAL A 91 -11.77 4.34 -1.45
C VAL A 91 -12.88 3.54 -2.13
N LEU A 92 -12.54 2.48 -2.87
CA LEU A 92 -13.52 1.61 -3.52
C LEU A 92 -14.38 0.87 -2.48
N GLY A 93 -13.75 0.32 -1.45
CA GLY A 93 -14.45 -0.35 -0.35
C GLY A 93 -15.49 0.57 0.30
N TYR A 94 -15.14 1.84 0.50
CA TYR A 94 -16.07 2.85 0.98
C TYR A 94 -17.24 3.10 0.02
N LEU A 95 -16.96 3.31 -1.28
CA LEU A 95 -17.99 3.57 -2.30
C LEU A 95 -18.99 2.41 -2.42
N PHE A 96 -18.52 1.17 -2.40
CA PHE A 96 -19.40 -0.01 -2.46
C PHE A 96 -20.16 -0.24 -1.15
N TYR A 97 -19.58 0.12 0.00
CA TYR A 97 -20.28 0.02 1.27
C TYR A 97 -21.48 0.98 1.35
N GLN A 98 -21.36 2.18 0.75
CA GLN A 98 -22.50 3.10 0.63
C GLN A 98 -23.65 2.52 -0.22
N GLN A 99 -23.33 1.66 -1.18
CA GLN A 99 -24.30 0.98 -2.04
C GLN A 99 -24.93 -0.26 -1.35
N LYS A 100 -24.66 -0.48 -0.05
CA LYS A 100 -25.08 -1.63 0.78
C LYS A 100 -24.41 -2.97 0.41
N GLU A 101 -23.45 -2.97 -0.50
CA GLU A 101 -22.69 -4.16 -0.91
C GLU A 101 -21.54 -4.46 0.07
N ARG A 102 -21.88 -4.88 1.29
CA ARG A 102 -20.91 -5.12 2.39
C ARG A 102 -19.89 -6.21 2.06
N ILE A 103 -20.24 -7.18 1.22
CA ILE A 103 -19.36 -8.30 0.84
C ILE A 103 -18.17 -7.80 0.00
N VAL A 104 -18.43 -6.91 -0.96
CA VAL A 104 -17.40 -6.34 -1.85
C VAL A 104 -16.35 -5.57 -1.05
N ALA A 105 -16.78 -4.79 -0.06
CA ALA A 105 -15.89 -4.09 0.86
C ALA A 105 -14.91 -5.04 1.59
N HIS A 106 -15.39 -6.17 2.11
CA HIS A 106 -14.54 -7.13 2.81
C HIS A 106 -13.57 -7.82 1.84
N LEU A 107 -14.01 -8.12 0.61
CA LEU A 107 -13.19 -8.75 -0.42
C LEU A 107 -12.06 -7.81 -0.88
N LEU A 108 -12.33 -6.51 -1.03
CA LEU A 108 -11.31 -5.50 -1.33
C LEU A 108 -10.27 -5.35 -0.20
N MET A 109 -10.72 -5.44 1.05
CA MET A 109 -9.83 -5.42 2.21
C MET A 109 -8.94 -6.67 2.29
N LEU A 110 -9.51 -7.85 2.02
CA LEU A 110 -8.75 -9.09 1.93
C LEU A 110 -7.71 -9.04 0.80
N ALA A 111 -8.11 -8.54 -0.38
CA ALA A 111 -7.20 -8.36 -1.51
C ALA A 111 -6.04 -7.42 -1.16
N THR A 112 -6.32 -6.32 -0.46
CA THR A 112 -5.29 -5.38 0.02
C THR A 112 -4.30 -6.05 0.96
N PHE A 113 -4.79 -6.88 1.88
CA PHE A 113 -3.95 -7.61 2.81
C PHE A 113 -3.01 -8.59 2.09
N ILE A 114 -3.55 -9.38 1.14
CA ILE A 114 -2.76 -10.31 0.32
C ILE A 114 -1.69 -9.56 -0.47
N VAL A 115 -2.05 -8.44 -1.10
CA VAL A 115 -1.10 -7.61 -1.85
C VAL A 115 0.05 -7.12 -0.96
N GLN A 116 -0.22 -6.68 0.27
CA GLN A 116 0.85 -6.25 1.17
C GLN A 116 1.77 -7.38 1.60
N ILE A 117 1.24 -8.60 1.78
CA ILE A 117 2.08 -9.78 2.01
C ILE A 117 2.98 -10.04 0.80
N CYS A 118 2.43 -10.04 -0.41
CA CYS A 118 3.20 -10.24 -1.64
C CYS A 118 4.30 -9.19 -1.81
N ILE A 119 4.00 -7.92 -1.51
CA ILE A 119 4.99 -6.84 -1.56
C ILE A 119 6.09 -7.03 -0.52
N THR A 120 5.72 -7.43 0.70
CA THR A 120 6.71 -7.68 1.77
C THR A 120 7.66 -8.82 1.40
N ILE A 121 7.13 -9.89 0.79
CA ILE A 121 7.94 -11.00 0.27
C ILE A 121 8.87 -10.48 -0.84
N ALA A 122 8.33 -9.74 -1.81
CA ALA A 122 9.12 -9.18 -2.91
C ALA A 122 10.25 -8.26 -2.41
N VAL A 123 9.96 -7.34 -1.48
CA VAL A 123 10.97 -6.47 -0.85
C VAL A 123 12.02 -7.32 -0.13
N SER A 124 11.60 -8.30 0.68
CA SER A 124 12.53 -9.18 1.41
C SER A 124 13.46 -9.96 0.48
N SER A 125 12.93 -10.49 -0.63
CA SER A 125 13.73 -11.17 -1.65
C SER A 125 14.75 -10.23 -2.29
N LEU A 126 14.36 -8.99 -2.62
CA LEU A 126 15.28 -8.02 -3.19
C LEU A 126 16.37 -7.58 -2.19
N LEU A 127 16.03 -7.47 -0.91
CA LEU A 127 17.01 -7.18 0.14
C LEU A 127 18.03 -8.32 0.27
N LEU A 128 17.58 -9.57 0.27
CA LEU A 128 18.45 -10.76 0.37
C LEU A 128 19.39 -10.91 -0.82
N ILE A 129 18.96 -10.52 -2.03
CA ILE A 129 19.80 -10.60 -3.23
C ILE A 129 20.90 -9.52 -3.24
N ASN A 130 20.62 -8.35 -2.67
CA ASN A 130 21.55 -7.21 -2.70
C ASN A 130 22.43 -7.10 -1.44
N TYR A 131 22.19 -7.91 -0.41
CA TYR A 131 22.94 -7.91 0.86
C TYR A 131 23.52 -9.30 1.15
#